data_AF-A0A0L8VM44-F1
#
_entry.id   AF-A0A0L8VM44-F1
#
_cell.length_a   1.000
_cell.length_b   1.000
_cell.length_c   1.000
_cell.angle_alpha   90.00
_cell.angle_beta   90.00
_cell.angle_gamma   90.00
#
_symmetry.space_group_name_H-M   'P 1'
#
loop_
_entity.id
_entity.type
_entity.pdbx_description
1 polymer ?
#
loop_
_entity_poly.entity_id
_entity_poly.type
_entity_poly.pdbx_seq_one_letter_code
_entity_poly.pdbx_strand_id
1 'polypeptide(L)'
;MSTDSIVKASNWRLVEVGRVVLIKKGQSAGKLAAIVEIIDQKKVLIDGPKAGVPRQAINLGQVVLTPLTFALPRGARTATVSKKWAAAGVCEKWAASSWAKKIAQRERRAALTDFERFQVMVLRKQKRYTVKKALAKA
;
A
#
# COMPACT_ATOMS: atom_id res chain seq x y z
N MET A 1 34.04 14.71 -26.19
CA MET A 1 33.26 15.10 -25.00
C MET A 1 31.79 14.90 -25.36
N SER A 2 31.11 13.87 -24.88
CA SER A 2 29.69 13.66 -25.28
C SER A 2 28.84 14.79 -24.69
N THR A 3 27.98 15.37 -25.52
CA THR A 3 27.12 16.52 -25.23
C THR A 3 25.71 16.06 -24.86
N ASP A 4 25.61 15.08 -23.98
CA ASP A 4 24.30 14.50 -23.65
C ASP A 4 23.62 15.30 -22.55
N SER A 5 22.38 15.74 -22.82
CA SER A 5 21.56 16.45 -21.85
C SER A 5 21.00 15.48 -20.79
N ILE A 6 21.24 15.78 -19.52
CA ILE A 6 20.71 14.98 -18.41
C ILE A 6 19.27 15.40 -18.10
N VAL A 7 18.29 14.64 -18.58
CA VAL A 7 16.88 14.85 -18.27
C VAL A 7 16.45 13.92 -17.13
N LYS A 8 16.01 14.50 -16.01
CA LYS A 8 15.42 13.75 -14.90
C LYS A 8 13.93 13.53 -15.14
N ALA A 9 13.50 12.27 -15.18
CA ALA A 9 12.09 11.94 -15.34
C ALA A 9 11.30 12.16 -14.03
N SER A 10 10.16 12.83 -14.14
CA SER A 10 9.18 12.93 -13.06
C SER A 10 8.40 11.61 -12.93
N ASN A 11 8.73 10.80 -11.91
CA ASN A 11 8.08 9.50 -11.69
C ASN A 11 6.81 9.64 -10.83
N TRP A 12 5.73 10.14 -11.43
CA TRP A 12 4.44 10.25 -10.77
C TRP A 12 3.63 8.95 -10.85
N ARG A 13 2.77 8.72 -9.84
CA ARG A 13 1.81 7.62 -9.88
C ARG A 13 0.64 8.03 -10.74
N LEU A 14 0.51 7.39 -11.90
CA LEU A 14 -0.56 7.69 -12.84
C LEU A 14 -1.88 7.03 -12.42
N VAL A 15 -2.98 7.72 -12.71
CA VAL A 15 -4.33 7.15 -12.63
C VAL A 15 -4.56 6.37 -13.92
N GLU A 16 -4.52 5.04 -13.81
CA GLU A 16 -4.62 4.13 -14.96
C GLU A 16 -5.35 2.85 -14.57
N VAL A 17 -5.87 2.14 -15.56
CA VAL A 17 -6.53 0.84 -15.35
C VAL A 17 -5.53 -0.17 -14.81
N GLY A 18 -5.92 -0.90 -13.75
CA GLY A 18 -5.05 -1.84 -13.06
C GLY A 18 -4.14 -1.22 -12.00
N ARG A 19 -4.19 0.11 -11.81
CA ARG A 19 -3.56 0.77 -10.65
C ARG A 19 -4.26 0.34 -9.37
N VAL A 20 -3.46 -0.10 -8.39
CA VAL A 20 -3.96 -0.49 -7.07
C VAL A 20 -4.03 0.76 -6.18
N VAL A 21 -5.16 0.92 -5.50
CA VAL A 21 -5.44 2.05 -4.63
C VAL A 21 -5.77 1.59 -3.22
N LEU A 22 -5.36 2.39 -2.24
CA LEU A 22 -5.72 2.24 -0.84
C LEU A 22 -6.85 3.21 -0.50
N ILE A 23 -7.96 2.72 0.02
CA ILE A 23 -9.10 3.58 0.40
C ILE A 23 -8.79 4.25 1.74
N LYS A 24 -8.86 5.59 1.79
CA LYS A 24 -8.49 6.38 2.98
C LYS A 24 -9.64 6.54 3.97
N LYS A 25 -10.88 6.65 3.47
CA LYS A 25 -12.08 6.96 4.28
C LYS A 25 -13.32 6.25 3.75
N GLY A 26 -14.36 6.16 4.58
CA GLY A 26 -15.61 5.45 4.27
C GLY A 26 -15.60 4.00 4.76
N GLN A 27 -16.63 3.24 4.39
CA GLN A 27 -16.86 1.87 4.89
C GLN A 27 -15.73 0.87 4.53
N SER A 28 -14.98 1.16 3.47
CA SER A 28 -13.85 0.33 3.01
C SER A 28 -12.47 0.91 3.38
N ALA A 29 -12.40 1.82 4.36
CA ALA A 29 -11.13 2.42 4.77
C ALA A 29 -10.08 1.36 5.14
N GLY A 30 -8.84 1.55 4.67
CA GLY A 30 -7.72 0.62 4.87
C GLY A 30 -7.69 -0.55 3.89
N LYS A 31 -8.74 -0.74 3.06
CA LYS A 31 -8.79 -1.83 2.08
C LYS A 31 -8.21 -1.41 0.73
N LEU A 32 -7.71 -2.41 0.00
CA LEU A 32 -7.20 -2.25 -1.35
C LEU A 32 -8.29 -2.49 -2.39
N ALA A 33 -8.21 -1.76 -3.50
CA ALA A 33 -9.00 -1.97 -4.70
C ALA A 33 -8.17 -1.69 -5.96
N ALA A 34 -8.64 -2.14 -7.12
CA ALA A 34 -8.06 -1.80 -8.42
C ALA A 34 -8.94 -0.75 -9.14
N ILE A 35 -8.32 0.20 -9.84
CA ILE A 35 -9.03 1.04 -10.81
C ILE A 35 -9.36 0.19 -12.04
N VAL A 36 -10.65 0.08 -12.35
CA VAL A 36 -11.16 -0.70 -13.49
C VAL A 36 -11.43 0.19 -14.70
N GLU A 37 -11.89 1.41 -14.44
CA GLU A 37 -12.21 2.41 -15.45
C GLU A 37 -12.10 3.82 -14.86
N ILE A 38 -11.79 4.79 -15.71
CA ILE A 38 -11.72 6.21 -15.34
C ILE A 38 -13.01 6.85 -15.85
N ILE A 39 -13.79 7.44 -14.95
CA ILE A 39 -15.08 8.06 -15.28
C ILE A 39 -14.83 9.50 -15.72
N ASP A 40 -14.11 10.25 -14.89
CA ASP A 40 -13.71 11.62 -15.16
C ASP A 40 -12.41 11.95 -14.41
N GLN A 41 -11.97 13.22 -14.47
CA GLN A 41 -10.72 13.67 -13.85
C GLN A 41 -10.67 13.47 -12.32
N LYS A 42 -11.81 13.39 -11.64
CA LYS A 42 -11.90 13.30 -10.17
C LYS A 42 -12.54 12.00 -9.69
N LYS A 43 -13.14 11.19 -10.57
CA LYS A 43 -13.84 9.96 -10.22
C LYS A 43 -13.36 8.77 -11.06
N VAL A 44 -13.22 7.63 -10.38
CA VAL A 44 -12.82 6.36 -10.98
C VAL A 44 -13.75 5.25 -10.54
N LEU A 45 -13.93 4.24 -11.37
CA LEU A 45 -14.60 3.00 -11.01
C LEU A 45 -13.58 2.05 -10.40
N ILE A 46 -13.80 1.65 -9.15
CA ILE A 46 -12.94 0.71 -8.43
C ILE A 46 -13.63 -0.63 -8.22
N ASP A 47 -12.84 -1.69 -8.08
CA ASP A 47 -13.32 -3.02 -7.71
C ASP A 47 -12.25 -3.73 -6.87
N GLY A 48 -12.65 -4.31 -5.73
CA GLY A 48 -11.72 -4.93 -4.77
C GLY A 48 -12.29 -6.22 -4.18
N PRO A 49 -12.59 -7.24 -4.99
CA PRO A 49 -13.32 -8.43 -4.54
C PRO A 49 -12.56 -9.22 -3.48
N LYS A 50 -11.22 -9.23 -3.50
CA LYS A 50 -10.39 -9.93 -2.51
C LYS A 50 -10.42 -9.28 -1.12
N ALA A 51 -10.64 -7.96 -1.04
CA ALA A 51 -10.74 -7.23 0.22
C ALA A 51 -12.21 -7.01 0.65
N GLY A 52 -13.18 -7.50 -0.14
CA GLY A 52 -14.60 -7.26 0.07
C GLY A 52 -14.99 -5.79 -0.14
N VAL A 53 -14.33 -5.10 -1.07
CA VAL A 53 -14.73 -3.76 -1.51
C VAL A 53 -15.68 -3.93 -2.71
N PRO A 54 -16.92 -3.44 -2.63
CA PRO A 54 -17.86 -3.56 -3.74
C PRO A 54 -17.43 -2.69 -4.92
N ARG A 55 -17.79 -3.13 -6.13
CA ARG A 55 -17.60 -2.37 -7.36
C ARG A 55 -18.40 -1.07 -7.27
N GLN A 56 -17.71 0.07 -7.28
CA GLN A 56 -18.35 1.37 -7.09
C GLN A 56 -17.54 2.50 -7.72
N ALA A 57 -18.23 3.59 -8.08
CA ALA A 57 -17.57 4.85 -8.42
C ALA A 57 -17.08 5.52 -7.13
N ILE A 58 -15.84 5.99 -7.13
CA ILE A 58 -15.23 6.66 -5.98
C ILE A 58 -14.48 7.91 -6.43
N ASN A 59 -14.48 8.95 -5.60
CA ASN A 59 -13.69 10.15 -5.87
C ASN A 59 -12.21 9.88 -5.53
N LEU A 60 -11.30 10.34 -6.38
CA LEU A 60 -9.85 10.20 -6.20
C LEU A 60 -9.36 10.80 -4.87
N GLY A 61 -10.03 11.81 -4.32
CA GLY A 61 -9.73 12.37 -3.00
C GLY A 61 -10.06 11.46 -1.81
N GLN A 62 -10.76 10.35 -2.03
CA GLN A 62 -11.08 9.33 -1.01
C GLN A 62 -10.11 8.16 -1.01
N VAL A 63 -9.24 8.07 -2.03
CA VAL A 63 -8.26 7.00 -2.20
C VAL A 63 -6.85 7.57 -2.28
N VAL A 64 -5.86 6.69 -2.11
CA VAL A 64 -4.44 7.02 -2.32
C VAL A 64 -3.86 6.00 -3.28
N LEU A 65 -3.22 6.49 -4.34
CA LEU A 65 -2.57 5.63 -5.34
C LEU A 65 -1.35 4.93 -4.72
N THR A 66 -1.30 3.61 -4.85
CA THR A 66 -0.11 2.83 -4.51
C THR A 66 0.83 2.76 -5.72
N PRO A 67 2.13 2.47 -5.53
CA PRO A 67 3.03 2.24 -6.65
C PRO A 67 2.69 0.95 -7.44
N LEU A 68 1.86 0.06 -6.89
CA LEU A 68 1.53 -1.22 -7.52
C LEU A 68 0.54 -1.03 -8.68
N THR A 69 0.83 -1.71 -9.79
CA THR A 69 -0.01 -1.84 -10.97
C THR A 69 -0.03 -3.30 -11.41
N PHE A 70 -1.08 -3.70 -12.13
CA PHE A 70 -1.14 -4.99 -12.81
C PHE A 70 -1.96 -4.87 -14.09
N ALA A 71 -1.70 -5.74 -15.07
CA ALA A 71 -2.38 -5.69 -16.35
C ALA A 71 -3.86 -6.10 -16.22
N LEU A 72 -4.75 -5.18 -16.57
CA LEU A 72 -6.20 -5.35 -16.49
C LEU A 72 -6.87 -4.67 -17.69
N PRO A 73 -7.78 -5.34 -18.42
CA PRO A 73 -8.50 -4.71 -19.52
C PRO A 73 -9.53 -3.71 -18.98
N ARG A 74 -9.65 -2.53 -19.60
CA ARG A 74 -10.64 -1.50 -19.21
C ARG A 74 -12.04 -2.10 -19.12
N GLY A 75 -12.77 -1.75 -18.06
CA GLY A 75 -14.15 -2.21 -17.87
C GLY A 75 -14.29 -3.68 -17.42
N ALA A 76 -13.18 -4.36 -17.08
CA ALA A 76 -13.21 -5.75 -16.60
C ALA A 76 -14.28 -6.00 -15.53
N ARG A 77 -15.03 -7.10 -15.66
CA ARG A 77 -16.00 -7.55 -14.64
C ARG A 77 -15.27 -8.08 -13.40
N THR A 78 -15.94 -8.07 -12.26
CA THR A 78 -15.39 -8.43 -10.93
C THR A 78 -14.70 -9.80 -10.92
N ALA A 79 -15.23 -10.80 -11.63
CA ALA A 79 -14.59 -12.11 -11.77
C ALA A 79 -13.21 -12.03 -12.45
N THR A 80 -13.10 -11.26 -13.54
CA THR A 80 -11.84 -11.01 -14.24
C THR A 80 -10.85 -10.24 -13.37
N VAL A 81 -11.32 -9.24 -12.63
CA VAL A 81 -10.50 -8.48 -11.66
C VAL A 81 -9.91 -9.44 -10.62
N SER A 82 -10.73 -10.29 -10.01
CA SER A 82 -10.30 -11.27 -9.00
C SER A 82 -9.24 -12.24 -9.54
N LYS A 83 -9.45 -12.77 -10.76
CA LYS A 83 -8.51 -13.68 -11.42
C LYS A 83 -7.16 -13.01 -11.71
N LYS A 84 -7.17 -11.81 -12.29
CA LYS A 84 -5.96 -11.06 -12.64
C LYS A 84 -5.22 -10.55 -11.39
N TRP A 85 -5.95 -10.14 -10.36
CA TRP A 85 -5.40 -9.73 -9.06
C TRP A 85 -4.60 -10.85 -8.40
N ALA A 86 -5.18 -12.06 -8.34
CA ALA A 86 -4.51 -13.23 -7.79
C ALA A 86 -3.29 -13.63 -8.63
N ALA A 87 -3.43 -13.68 -9.96
CA ALA A 87 -2.33 -14.01 -10.86
C ALA A 87 -1.15 -13.03 -10.77
N ALA A 88 -1.42 -11.74 -10.47
CA ALA A 88 -0.38 -10.73 -10.32
C ALA A 88 0.28 -10.70 -8.93
N GLY A 89 -0.19 -11.50 -7.97
CA GLY A 89 0.36 -11.55 -6.61
C GLY A 89 0.31 -10.21 -5.88
N VAL A 90 -0.78 -9.44 -6.05
CA VAL A 90 -0.88 -8.06 -5.54
C VAL A 90 -0.86 -8.02 -4.00
N CYS A 91 -1.50 -9.01 -3.35
CA CYS A 91 -1.57 -9.06 -1.89
C CYS A 91 -0.18 -9.24 -1.27
N GLU A 92 0.61 -10.16 -1.83
CA GLU A 92 1.96 -10.49 -1.37
C GLU A 92 2.89 -9.30 -1.59
N LYS A 93 2.82 -8.67 -2.77
CA LYS A 93 3.58 -7.46 -3.09
C LYS A 93 3.22 -6.30 -2.16
N TRP A 94 1.94 -6.12 -1.85
CA TRP A 94 1.51 -5.12 -0.89
C TRP A 94 2.06 -5.42 0.51
N ALA A 95 1.88 -6.63 1.02
CA ALA A 95 2.35 -7.04 2.35
C ALA A 95 3.88 -6.92 2.50
N ALA A 96 4.63 -7.16 1.42
CA ALA A 96 6.09 -7.00 1.41
C ALA A 96 6.55 -5.53 1.50
N SER A 97 5.69 -4.58 1.12
CA SER A 97 6.03 -3.15 1.08
C SER A 97 6.31 -2.57 2.47
N SER A 98 7.25 -1.62 2.54
CA SER A 98 7.53 -0.86 3.77
C SER A 98 6.30 -0.11 4.27
N TRP A 99 5.44 0.34 3.36
CA TRP A 99 4.19 1.02 3.67
C TRP A 99 3.23 0.09 4.44
N ALA A 100 2.93 -1.10 3.90
CA ALA A 100 2.07 -2.06 4.58
C ALA A 100 2.65 -2.50 5.93
N LYS A 101 3.97 -2.77 6.00
CA LYS A 101 4.65 -3.11 7.25
C LYS A 101 4.52 -2.01 8.30
N LYS A 102 4.56 -0.73 7.90
CA LYS A 102 4.38 0.41 8.82
C LYS A 102 2.94 0.53 9.32
N ILE A 103 1.95 0.24 8.47
CA ILE A 103 0.54 0.15 8.88
C ILE A 103 0.37 -0.94 9.94
N ALA A 104 0.81 -2.17 9.63
CA ALA A 104 0.72 -3.31 10.55
C ALA A 104 1.49 -3.07 11.86
N GLN A 105 2.68 -2.45 11.80
CA GLN A 105 3.43 -2.09 13.00
C GLN A 105 2.65 -1.13 13.91
N ARG A 106 1.97 -0.12 13.32
CA ARG A 106 1.18 0.84 14.08
C ARG A 106 -0.04 0.16 14.73
N GLU A 107 -0.73 -0.67 13.98
CA GLU A 107 -1.89 -1.44 14.47
C GLU A 107 -1.47 -2.38 15.61
N ARG A 108 -0.38 -3.13 15.44
CA ARG A 108 0.11 -4.04 16.48
C ARG A 108 0.52 -3.29 17.75
N ARG A 109 1.15 -2.12 17.62
CA ARG A 109 1.53 -1.29 18.78
C ARG A 109 0.32 -0.74 19.53
N ALA A 110 -0.75 -0.36 18.80
CA ALA A 110 -1.99 0.09 19.42
C ALA A 110 -2.71 -1.04 20.17
N ALA A 111 -2.56 -2.28 19.70
CA ALA A 111 -3.18 -3.47 20.28
C ALA A 111 -2.39 -4.12 21.44
N LEU A 112 -1.31 -3.49 21.94
CA LEU A 112 -0.52 -4.06 23.03
C LEU A 112 -1.22 -3.91 24.39
N THR A 113 -1.21 -4.99 25.15
CA THR A 113 -1.59 -5.02 26.57
C THR A 113 -0.54 -4.32 27.44
N ASP A 114 -0.89 -4.02 28.69
CA ASP A 114 0.05 -3.39 29.63
C ASP A 114 1.29 -4.25 29.90
N PHE A 115 1.09 -5.56 30.08
CA PHE A 115 2.17 -6.51 30.28
C PHE A 115 3.12 -6.57 29.06
N GLU A 116 2.58 -6.59 27.85
CA GLU A 116 3.41 -6.55 26.63
C GLU A 116 4.16 -5.22 26.49
N ARG A 117 3.57 -4.09 26.91
CA ARG A 117 4.28 -2.80 26.95
C ARG A 117 5.47 -2.84 27.92
N PHE A 118 5.31 -3.46 29.08
CA PHE A 118 6.40 -3.69 30.03
C PHE A 118 7.52 -4.56 29.42
N GLN A 119 7.17 -5.68 28.78
CA GLN A 119 8.14 -6.54 28.08
C GLN A 119 8.94 -5.76 27.02
N VAL A 120 8.25 -5.00 26.16
CA VAL A 120 8.90 -4.17 25.14
C VAL A 120 9.85 -3.16 25.77
N MET A 121 9.49 -2.54 26.91
CA MET A 121 10.36 -1.59 27.62
C MET A 121 11.65 -2.26 28.12
N VAL A 122 11.57 -3.44 28.71
CA VAL A 122 12.73 -4.20 29.18
C VAL A 122 13.63 -4.63 28.01
N LEU A 123 13.04 -5.21 26.95
CA LEU A 123 13.78 -5.64 25.75
C LEU A 123 14.49 -4.46 25.07
N ARG A 124 13.88 -3.27 25.05
CA ARG A 124 14.51 -2.04 24.55
C ARG A 124 15.71 -1.61 25.38
N LYS A 125 15.67 -1.77 26.71
CA LYS A 125 16.83 -1.48 27.58
C LYS A 125 17.99 -2.43 27.29
N GLN A 126 17.72 -3.72 27.11
CA GLN A 126 18.72 -4.73 26.73
C GLN A 126 19.36 -4.40 25.38
N LYS A 127 18.55 -4.13 24.34
CA LYS A 127 19.05 -3.72 23.02
C LYS A 127 19.89 -2.44 23.09
N ARG A 128 19.47 -1.46 23.90
CA ARG A 128 20.21 -0.19 24.05
C ARG A 128 21.60 -0.41 24.64
N TYR A 129 21.73 -1.31 25.61
CA TYR A 129 23.03 -1.61 26.24
C TYR A 129 24.03 -2.17 25.22
N THR A 130 23.61 -3.17 24.42
CA THR A 130 24.49 -3.79 23.42
C THR A 130 24.89 -2.81 22.31
N VAL A 131 23.93 -2.01 21.81
CA VAL A 131 24.20 -0.99 20.78
C VAL A 131 25.18 0.07 21.29
N LYS A 132 25.01 0.59 22.51
CA LYS A 132 25.94 1.58 23.08
C LYS A 132 27.34 1.03 23.27
N LYS A 133 27.45 -0.22 23.74
CA LYS A 133 28.74 -0.89 23.91
C LYS A 133 29.46 -1.09 22.57
N ALA A 134 28.73 -1.44 21.51
CA ALA A 134 29.30 -1.58 20.18
C ALA A 134 29.75 -0.23 19.61
N LEU A 135 28.93 0.82 19.76
CA LEU A 135 29.26 2.17 19.30
C LEU A 135 30.50 2.76 19.97
N ALA A 136 30.73 2.49 21.25
CA ALA A 136 31.91 2.99 21.97
C ALA A 136 33.22 2.23 21.63
N LYS A 137 33.13 1.10 20.92
CA LYS A 137 34.28 0.29 20.49
C LYS A 137 34.69 0.54 19.03
N ALA A 138 33.86 1.22 18.26
CA ALA A 138 34.16 1.68 16.91
C ALA A 138 34.73 3.11 16.98
#